data_AF-A0A847I3Z7-F1
#
_entry.id   AF-A0A847I3Z7-F1
#
_cell.length_a   1.000
_cell.length_b   1.000
_cell.length_c   1.000
_cell.angle_alpha   90.00
_cell.angle_beta   90.00
_cell.angle_gamma   90.00
#
_symmetry.space_group_name_H-M   'P 1'
#
loop_
_entity.id
_entity.type
_entity.pdbx_description
1 polymer ?
#
loop_
_entity_poly.entity_id
_entity_poly.type
_entity_poly.pdbx_seq_one_letter_code
_entity_poly.pdbx_strand_id
1 'polypeptide(L)'
;IYEVPFYYVEYGIAQLGALQVWRNSLRDYAHAVALYQNGLALGGSRPLPELFEAAGCQFDFTEATLRPLIEAAMAETGAGRGLRPQATG
;
A
#
# COMPACT_ATOMS: atom_id res chain seq x y z
N ILE A 1 10.20 19.00 12.31
CA ILE A 1 9.18 19.54 11.36
C ILE A 1 9.77 20.66 10.48
N TYR A 2 10.62 21.56 10.99
CA TYR A 2 11.14 22.70 10.20
C TYR A 2 12.47 22.50 9.42
N GLU A 3 13.06 21.30 9.38
CA GLU A 3 14.39 21.09 8.75
C GLU A 3 14.37 20.44 7.36
N VAL A 4 13.28 19.81 6.94
CA VAL A 4 13.17 19.21 5.59
C VAL A 4 11.77 19.49 5.02
N PRO A 5 11.60 20.54 4.19
CA PRO A 5 10.26 21.03 3.79
C PRO A 5 9.47 20.08 2.89
N PHE A 6 10.08 19.01 2.37
CA PHE A 6 9.43 18.04 1.49
C PHE A 6 9.01 16.74 2.17
N TYR A 7 9.58 16.38 3.34
CA TYR A 7 9.53 15.04 3.96
C TYR A 7 8.12 14.41 4.15
N TYR A 8 7.06 15.23 4.16
CA TYR A 8 5.68 14.76 4.21
C TYR A 8 5.16 14.21 2.87
N VAL A 9 5.75 14.62 1.74
CA VAL A 9 5.40 14.14 0.40
C VAL A 9 5.88 12.71 0.21
N GLU A 10 7.09 12.37 0.66
CA GLU A 10 7.61 11.00 0.65
C GLU A 10 6.72 10.05 1.47
N TYR A 11 6.12 10.49 2.57
CA TYR A 11 5.14 9.69 3.29
C TYR A 11 3.86 9.44 2.50
N GLY A 12 3.34 10.44 1.78
CA GLY A 12 2.18 10.27 0.90
C GLY A 12 2.46 9.29 -0.24
N ILE A 13 3.67 9.38 -0.83
CA ILE A 13 4.15 8.45 -1.85
C ILE A 13 4.30 7.02 -1.28
N ALA A 14 4.95 6.88 -0.12
CA ALA A 14 5.14 5.59 0.54
C ALA A 14 3.79 4.95 0.94
N GLN A 15 2.81 5.75 1.37
CA GLN A 15 1.47 5.28 1.69
C GLN A 15 0.71 4.78 0.46
N LEU A 16 0.84 5.45 -0.71
CA LEU A 16 0.30 4.97 -1.98
C LEU A 16 0.88 3.59 -2.34
N GLY A 17 2.19 3.39 -2.20
CA GLY A 17 2.83 2.09 -2.43
C GLY A 17 2.37 1.03 -1.43
N ALA A 18 2.37 1.35 -0.13
CA ALA A 18 1.99 0.43 0.94
C ALA A 18 0.53 -0.05 0.82
N LEU A 19 -0.41 0.82 0.46
CA LEU A 19 -1.81 0.44 0.24
C LEU A 19 -1.96 -0.49 -0.98
N GLN A 20 -1.14 -0.34 -2.01
CA GLN A 20 -1.16 -1.23 -3.18
C GLN A 20 -0.57 -2.61 -2.84
N VAL A 21 0.58 -2.68 -2.16
CA VAL A 21 1.15 -3.94 -1.66
C VAL A 21 0.16 -4.68 -0.76
N TRP A 22 -0.47 -3.96 0.18
CA TRP A 22 -1.51 -4.52 1.04
C TRP A 22 -2.70 -5.06 0.23
N ARG A 23 -3.28 -4.27 -0.67
CA ARG A 23 -4.43 -4.68 -1.51
C ARG A 23 -4.09 -5.85 -2.44
N ASN A 24 -2.86 -5.93 -2.94
CA ASN A 24 -2.37 -7.09 -3.69
C ASN A 24 -2.26 -8.34 -2.80
N SER A 25 -1.78 -8.19 -1.55
CA SER A 25 -1.66 -9.30 -0.61
C SER A 25 -3.00 -9.92 -0.17
N LEU A 26 -4.10 -9.16 -0.25
CA LEU A 26 -5.46 -9.66 -0.06
C LEU A 26 -5.95 -10.57 -1.20
N ARG A 27 -5.28 -10.56 -2.36
CA ARG A 27 -5.62 -11.38 -3.54
C ARG A 27 -4.69 -12.59 -3.67
N ASP A 28 -3.40 -12.34 -3.60
CA ASP A 28 -2.34 -13.36 -3.56
C ASP A 28 -1.22 -12.87 -2.66
N TYR A 29 -1.20 -13.39 -1.43
CA TYR A 29 -0.23 -13.01 -0.42
C TYR A 29 1.21 -13.38 -0.82
N ALA A 30 1.42 -14.58 -1.35
CA ALA A 30 2.74 -15.08 -1.69
C ALA A 30 3.35 -14.29 -2.86
N HIS A 31 2.55 -14.03 -3.90
CA HIS A 31 2.98 -13.24 -5.04
C HIS A 31 3.22 -11.77 -4.67
N ALA A 32 2.34 -11.15 -3.88
CA ALA A 32 2.52 -9.77 -3.42
C ALA A 32 3.81 -9.58 -2.59
N VAL A 33 4.11 -10.52 -1.69
CA VAL A 33 5.36 -10.50 -0.91
C VAL A 33 6.58 -10.71 -1.82
N ALA A 34 6.52 -11.60 -2.81
CA ALA A 34 7.61 -11.80 -3.77
C ALA A 34 7.89 -10.55 -4.61
N LEU A 35 6.85 -9.89 -5.14
CA LEU A 35 7.00 -8.62 -5.86
C LEU A 35 7.58 -7.52 -4.96
N TYR A 36 7.06 -7.36 -3.74
CA TYR A 36 7.60 -6.40 -2.79
C TYR A 36 9.10 -6.63 -2.50
N GLN A 37 9.52 -7.89 -2.33
CA GLN A 37 10.94 -8.24 -2.18
C GLN A 37 11.77 -7.91 -3.43
N ASN A 38 11.24 -8.12 -4.65
CA ASN A 38 11.91 -7.72 -5.89
C ASN A 38 12.14 -6.20 -5.96
N GLY A 39 11.13 -5.40 -5.60
CA GLY A 39 11.27 -3.94 -5.50
C GLY A 39 12.32 -3.51 -4.48
N LEU A 40 12.35 -4.14 -3.29
CA LEU A 40 13.37 -3.88 -2.27
C LEU A 40 14.79 -4.26 -2.73
N ALA A 41 14.95 -5.36 -3.48
CA ALA A 41 16.24 -5.84 -3.95
C ALA A 41 16.93 -4.87 -4.94
N LEU A 42 16.18 -3.99 -5.60
CA LEU A 42 16.72 -2.93 -6.46
C LEU A 42 17.35 -1.77 -5.66
N GLY A 43 16.97 -1.59 -4.39
CA GLY A 43 17.45 -0.50 -3.54
C GLY A 43 17.30 0.88 -4.20
N GLY A 44 18.33 1.73 -4.06
CA GLY A 44 18.39 3.04 -4.72
C GLY A 44 18.90 3.03 -6.17
N SER A 45 18.98 1.86 -6.83
CA SER A 45 19.60 1.76 -8.16
C SER A 45 18.69 2.19 -9.33
N ARG A 46 17.39 2.37 -9.08
CA ARG A 46 16.37 2.66 -10.10
C ARG A 46 15.51 3.88 -9.76
N PRO A 47 14.95 4.57 -10.77
CA PRO A 47 13.91 5.58 -10.59
C PRO A 47 12.70 5.06 -9.81
N LEU A 48 12.06 5.94 -9.04
CA LEU A 48 10.93 5.59 -8.17
C LEU A 48 9.76 4.89 -8.89
N PRO A 49 9.37 5.25 -10.13
CA PRO A 49 8.33 4.51 -10.87
C PRO A 49 8.73 3.05 -11.17
N GLU A 50 9.99 2.79 -11.53
CA GLU A 50 10.49 1.42 -11.77
C GLU A 50 10.50 0.59 -10.47
N LEU A 51 10.78 1.21 -9.33
CA LEU A 51 10.70 0.55 -8.01
C LEU A 51 9.26 0.19 -7.64
N PHE A 52 8.29 1.05 -7.97
CA PHE A 52 6.87 0.76 -7.80
C PHE A 52 6.42 -0.40 -8.69
N GLU A 53 6.77 -0.37 -9.99
CA GLU A 53 6.43 -1.42 -10.95
C GLU A 53 7.01 -2.78 -10.51
N ALA A 54 8.29 -2.82 -10.10
CA ALA A 54 8.94 -4.02 -9.58
C ALA A 54 8.24 -4.57 -8.31
N ALA A 55 7.65 -3.69 -7.49
CA ALA A 55 6.84 -4.03 -6.32
C ALA A 55 5.37 -4.39 -6.64
N GLY A 56 4.99 -4.50 -7.92
CA GLY A 56 3.61 -4.78 -8.34
C GLY A 56 2.64 -3.61 -8.13
N CYS A 57 3.17 -2.39 -8.03
CA CYS A 57 2.44 -1.16 -7.74
C CYS A 57 2.50 -0.20 -8.93
N GLN A 58 1.55 0.72 -9.02
CA GLN A 58 1.54 1.82 -9.98
C GLN A 58 1.96 3.12 -9.28
N PHE A 59 2.90 3.83 -9.88
CA PHE A 59 3.28 5.18 -9.44
C PHE A 59 2.29 6.20 -10.01
N ASP A 60 1.04 6.10 -9.57
CA ASP A 60 -0.07 6.92 -10.05
C ASP A 60 -0.86 7.54 -8.88
N PHE A 61 -1.01 8.86 -8.92
CA PHE A 61 -1.73 9.67 -7.95
C PHE A 61 -3.11 10.12 -8.45
N THR A 62 -3.59 9.59 -9.58
CA THR A 62 -4.94 9.87 -10.05
C THR A 62 -6.00 9.31 -9.10
N GLU A 63 -7.20 9.90 -9.17
CA GLU A 63 -8.39 9.41 -8.47
C GLU A 63 -8.68 7.93 -8.79
N ALA A 64 -8.41 7.47 -10.01
CA ALA A 64 -8.65 6.09 -10.43
C ALA A 64 -7.83 5.06 -9.63
N THR A 65 -6.60 5.44 -9.25
CA THR A 65 -5.72 4.61 -8.40
C THR A 65 -6.00 4.82 -6.91
N LEU A 66 -6.15 6.08 -6.47
CA LEU A 66 -6.32 6.40 -5.04
C LEU A 66 -7.68 5.97 -4.46
N ARG A 67 -8.79 6.23 -5.17
CA ARG A 67 -10.15 5.93 -4.71
C ARG A 67 -10.31 4.49 -4.19
N PRO A 68 -10.03 3.43 -5.00
CA PRO A 68 -10.26 2.06 -4.56
C PRO A 68 -9.28 1.58 -3.48
N LEU A 69 -8.16 2.27 -3.26
CA LEU A 69 -7.24 2.00 -2.14
C LEU A 69 -7.79 2.55 -0.83
N ILE A 70 -8.31 3.79 -0.85
CA ILE A 70 -8.96 4.43 0.30
C ILE A 70 -10.26 3.72 0.65
N GLU A 71 -11.10 3.37 -0.33
CA GLU A 71 -12.33 2.58 -0.12
C GLU A 71 -12.04 1.22 0.54
N ALA A 72 -11.00 0.50 0.09
CA ALA A 72 -10.58 -0.74 0.72
C ALA A 72 -10.11 -0.52 2.17
N ALA A 73 -9.26 0.49 2.43
CA ALA A 73 -8.76 0.78 3.77
C ALA A 73 -9.88 1.20 4.75
N MET A 74 -10.87 1.96 4.27
CA MET A 74 -12.06 2.30 5.04
C MET A 74 -12.96 1.09 5.31
N ALA A 75 -13.09 0.16 4.37
CA ALA A 75 -13.85 -1.08 4.59
C ALA A 75 -13.20 -1.96 5.68
N GLU A 76 -11.86 -2.13 5.63
CA GLU A 76 -11.08 -2.91 6.60
C GLU A 76 -11.17 -2.33 8.03
N THR A 77 -11.13 -1.00 8.16
CA THR A 77 -11.07 -0.31 9.47
C THR A 77 -12.44 0.11 10.02
N GLY A 78 -13.40 0.40 9.13
CA GLY A 78 -14.56 1.25 9.40
C GLY A 78 -15.93 0.58 9.28
N ALA A 79 -16.03 -0.61 8.67
CA ALA A 79 -17.08 -1.57 9.02
C ALA A 79 -16.73 -2.27 10.36
N GLY A 80 -16.32 -1.47 11.34
CA GLY A 80 -15.48 -1.91 12.45
C GLY A 80 -16.22 -2.78 13.43
N ARG A 81 -15.82 -4.06 13.52
CA ARG A 81 -15.93 -4.97 14.69
C ARG A 81 -17.22 -4.89 15.52
N GLY A 82 -18.37 -4.62 14.89
CA GLY A 82 -19.68 -4.71 15.52
C GLY A 82 -20.20 -6.14 15.42
N LEU A 83 -20.49 -6.77 16.56
CA LEU A 83 -21.22 -8.04 16.68
C LEU A 83 -20.53 -9.27 16.04
N ARG A 84 -19.44 -9.73 16.65
CA ARG A 84 -19.29 -11.19 16.86
C ARG A 84 -19.80 -11.53 18.26
N PRO A 85 -20.99 -12.15 18.41
CA PRO A 85 -21.30 -12.88 19.62
C PRO A 85 -20.20 -13.93 19.84
N GLN A 86 -19.74 -14.10 21.08
CA GLN A 86 -18.99 -15.32 21.40
C GLN A 86 -19.97 -16.48 21.29
N ALA A 87 -19.76 -17.34 20.30
CA ALA A 87 -20.52 -18.58 20.19
C ALA A 87 -20.06 -19.50 21.33
N THR A 88 -20.96 -19.74 22.28
CA THR A 88 -20.75 -20.65 23.41
C THR A 88 -20.39 -22.05 22.93
N GLY A 89 -19.38 -22.65 23.54
CA GLY A 89 -19.02 -24.06 23.45
C GLY A 89 -18.39 -24.50 24.77
#